data_AF-B2ITC2-F1
#
_entry.id   AF-B2ITC2-F1
#
_cell.length_a   1.000
_cell.length_b   1.000
_cell.length_c   1.000
_cell.angle_alpha   90.00
_cell.angle_beta   90.00
_cell.angle_gamma   90.00
#
_symmetry.space_group_name_H-M   'P 1'
#
loop_
_entity.id
_entity.type
_entity.pdbx_description
1 polymer ?
#
loop_
_entity_poly.entity_id
_entity_poly.type
_entity_poly.pdbx_seq_one_letter_code
_entity_poly.pdbx_strand_id
1 'polypeptide(L)'
;MSQKLTGITEGTHVLYVLPDGRNKGEIRPAIIVKLWRDVSPELIAQGYSNLIVFIDGTNDYPDADGHTVWATSKVYSEDKEPGTWHRRLAVGAIAVGLGSIVN
;
A
#
# COMPACT_ATOMS: atom_id res chain seq x y z
N MET A 1 -5.28 15.18 10.56
CA MET A 1 -4.71 13.96 9.94
C MET A 1 -5.74 13.36 9.00
N SER A 2 -5.35 12.98 7.78
CA SER A 2 -6.23 12.27 6.85
C SER A 2 -6.68 10.94 7.46
N GLN A 3 -8.00 10.68 7.50
CA GLN A 3 -8.55 9.42 8.03
C GLN A 3 -7.97 8.17 7.34
N LYS A 4 -7.46 8.32 6.10
CA LYS A 4 -6.91 7.24 5.27
C LYS A 4 -5.68 6.54 5.87
N LEU A 5 -4.91 7.23 6.72
CA LEU A 5 -3.65 6.73 7.27
C LEU A 5 -3.69 6.48 8.79
N THR A 6 -4.87 6.63 9.41
CA THR A 6 -5.05 6.37 10.85
C THR A 6 -4.64 4.94 11.20
N GLY A 7 -3.76 4.79 12.20
CA GLY A 7 -3.29 3.49 12.66
C GLY A 7 -2.21 2.82 11.80
N ILE A 8 -1.70 3.50 10.76
CA ILE A 8 -0.53 3.01 10.01
C ILE A 8 0.75 3.35 10.77
N THR A 9 1.59 2.34 10.98
CA THR A 9 2.92 2.45 11.57
C THR A 9 3.95 1.67 10.76
N GLU A 10 5.24 1.88 11.03
CA GLU A 10 6.28 0.93 10.65
C GLU A 10 5.93 -0.46 11.17
N GLY A 11 6.24 -1.49 10.39
CA GLY A 11 5.82 -2.88 10.61
C GLY A 11 4.44 -3.22 10.06
N THR A 12 3.64 -2.24 9.64
CA THR A 12 2.31 -2.53 9.06
C THR A 12 2.45 -3.27 7.73
N HIS A 13 1.73 -4.39 7.60
CA HIS A 13 1.62 -5.13 6.35
C HIS A 13 0.65 -4.43 5.39
N VAL A 14 1.12 -4.22 4.16
CA VAL A 14 0.39 -3.54 3.09
C VAL A 14 0.52 -4.31 1.78
N LEU A 15 -0.19 -3.85 0.77
CA LEU A 15 -0.17 -4.40 -0.58
C LEU A 15 0.47 -3.36 -1.51
N TYR A 16 1.51 -3.77 -2.24
CA TYR A 16 2.22 -2.91 -3.19
C TYR A 16 1.92 -3.35 -4.61
N VAL A 17 1.64 -2.38 -5.49
CA VAL A 17 1.34 -2.62 -6.90
C VAL A 17 2.62 -2.49 -7.71
N LEU A 18 3.01 -3.55 -8.43
CA LEU A 18 4.26 -3.57 -9.20
C LEU A 18 4.23 -2.49 -10.29
N PRO A 19 5.23 -1.58 -10.35
CA PRO A 19 5.24 -0.44 -11.27
C PRO A 19 5.56 -0.80 -12.72
N ASP A 20 6.29 -1.90 -12.93
CA ASP A 20 6.95 -2.26 -14.18
C ASP A 20 7.14 -3.77 -14.31
N GLY A 21 7.85 -4.19 -15.36
CA GLY A 21 8.12 -5.59 -15.67
C GLY A 21 6.92 -6.34 -16.27
N ARG A 22 7.08 -7.65 -16.38
CA ARG A 22 6.06 -8.57 -16.94
C ARG A 22 4.77 -8.57 -16.11
N ASN A 23 4.90 -8.39 -14.80
CA ASN A 23 3.81 -8.46 -13.83
C ASN A 23 3.37 -7.06 -13.39
N LYS A 24 3.59 -6.03 -14.22
CA LYS A 24 3.15 -4.66 -13.94
C LYS A 24 1.66 -4.62 -13.58
N GLY A 25 1.33 -3.93 -12.49
CA GLY A 25 -0.05 -3.84 -12.00
C GLY A 25 -0.47 -4.99 -11.08
N GLU A 26 0.30 -6.08 -11.01
CA GLU A 26 0.05 -7.11 -10.01
C GLU A 26 0.40 -6.64 -8.61
N ILE A 27 -0.17 -7.31 -7.62
CA ILE A 27 -0.01 -6.97 -6.21
C ILE A 27 0.98 -7.93 -5.56
N ARG A 28 1.85 -7.39 -4.72
CA ARG A 28 2.76 -8.13 -3.84
C ARG A 28 2.61 -7.68 -2.39
N PRO A 29 2.74 -8.59 -1.42
CA PRO A 29 2.74 -8.21 -0.02
C PRO A 29 3.99 -7.37 0.30
N ALA A 30 3.84 -6.39 1.16
CA ALA A 30 4.93 -5.53 1.59
C ALA A 30 4.79 -5.14 3.06
N ILE A 31 5.89 -4.65 3.64
CA ILE A 31 5.93 -4.10 5.01
C ILE A 31 6.44 -2.67 4.93
N ILE A 32 5.75 -1.77 5.62
CA ILE A 32 6.24 -0.40 5.82
C ILE A 32 7.44 -0.44 6.76
N VAL A 33 8.61 -0.04 6.29
CA VAL A 33 9.83 0.06 7.13
C VAL A 33 10.16 1.49 7.55
N LYS A 34 9.58 2.49 6.88
CA LYS A 34 9.69 3.90 7.28
C LYS A 34 8.51 4.69 6.78
N LEU A 35 7.91 5.51 7.64
CA LEU A 35 6.98 6.56 7.24
C LEU A 35 7.71 7.90 7.19
N TRP A 36 7.45 8.72 6.18
CA TRP A 36 8.09 10.02 6.01
C TRP A 36 7.42 11.09 6.87
N ARG A 37 7.37 10.87 8.19
CA ARG A 37 6.64 11.74 9.14
C ARG A 37 7.37 13.03 9.46
N ASP A 38 8.70 12.98 9.48
CA ASP A 38 9.51 14.08 9.99
C ASP A 38 9.95 15.07 8.90
N VAL A 39 9.49 14.89 7.65
CA VAL A 39 9.90 15.73 6.51
C VAL A 39 8.91 16.84 6.22
N SER A 40 7.64 16.50 5.99
CA SER A 40 6.58 17.51 5.90
C SER A 40 5.19 16.93 6.19
N PRO A 41 4.24 17.75 6.69
CA PRO A 41 2.85 17.33 6.87
C PRO A 41 2.17 16.84 5.59
N GLU A 42 2.56 17.35 4.43
CA GLU A 42 2.00 16.98 3.12
C GLU A 42 2.40 15.56 2.72
N LEU A 43 3.66 15.18 2.98
CA LEU A 43 4.16 13.84 2.71
C LEU A 43 3.51 12.80 3.63
N ILE A 44 3.24 13.18 4.89
CA ILE A 44 2.43 12.37 5.80
C ILE A 44 1.04 12.17 5.24
N ALA A 45 0.37 13.25 4.81
CA ALA A 45 -1.02 13.18 4.34
C ALA A 45 -1.18 12.29 3.10
N GLN A 46 -0.14 12.23 2.26
CA GLN A 46 -0.08 11.40 1.05
C GLN A 46 0.42 9.97 1.32
N GLY A 47 0.88 9.66 2.54
CA GLY A 47 1.29 8.31 2.91
C GLY A 47 2.60 7.89 2.25
N TYR A 48 3.53 8.82 2.06
CA TYR A 48 4.87 8.46 1.59
C TYR A 48 5.55 7.53 2.60
N SER A 49 6.05 6.40 2.11
CA SER A 49 6.72 5.39 2.91
C SER A 49 7.86 4.70 2.15
N ASN A 50 8.76 4.05 2.89
CA ASN A 50 9.64 3.04 2.32
C ASN A 50 9.09 1.66 2.67
N LEU A 51 9.14 0.76 1.70
CA LEU A 51 8.59 -0.59 1.80
C LEU A 51 9.68 -1.63 1.54
N ILE A 52 9.55 -2.76 2.23
CA ILE A 52 10.14 -4.03 1.79
C ILE A 52 9.01 -4.81 1.11
N VAL A 53 9.16 -5.06 -0.18
CA VAL A 53 8.19 -5.80 -1.00
C VAL A 53 8.67 -7.23 -1.14
N PHE A 54 7.82 -8.20 -0.87
CA PHE A 54 8.15 -9.61 -1.11
C PHE A 54 7.75 -9.99 -2.53
N ILE A 55 8.72 -10.46 -3.30
CA ILE A 55 8.59 -10.76 -4.73
C ILE A 55 8.89 -12.23 -5.00
N ASP A 56 8.40 -12.73 -6.13
CA ASP A 56 8.73 -14.07 -6.66
C ASP A 56 10.05 -14.04 -7.46
N GLY A 57 11.08 -13.41 -6.88
CA GLY A 57 12.41 -13.28 -7.46
C GLY A 57 12.40 -12.81 -8.91
N THR A 58 13.05 -13.59 -9.77
CA THR A 58 13.26 -13.26 -11.19
C THR A 58 11.99 -13.28 -12.04
N ASN A 59 10.88 -13.85 -11.53
CA ASN A 59 9.59 -13.76 -12.22
C ASN A 59 9.02 -12.33 -12.20
N ASP A 60 9.29 -11.59 -11.13
CA ASP A 60 8.83 -10.20 -10.98
C ASP A 60 9.85 -9.21 -11.54
N TYR A 61 11.12 -9.41 -11.18
CA TYR A 61 12.22 -8.52 -11.54
C TYR A 61 13.38 -9.35 -12.07
N PRO A 62 13.73 -9.25 -13.38
CA PRO A 62 14.78 -10.08 -13.99
C PRO A 62 16.12 -10.04 -13.25
N ASP A 63 16.45 -8.90 -12.63
CA ASP A 63 17.70 -8.67 -11.90
C ASP A 63 17.56 -8.79 -10.38
N ALA A 64 16.45 -9.37 -9.88
CA ALA A 64 16.27 -9.55 -8.44
C ALA A 64 17.29 -10.54 -7.85
N ASP A 65 18.08 -10.05 -6.91
CA ASP A 65 18.92 -10.87 -6.04
C ASP A 65 18.15 -11.23 -4.76
N GLY A 66 17.25 -12.21 -4.88
CA GLY A 66 16.44 -12.73 -3.78
C GLY A 66 14.94 -12.48 -3.90
N HIS A 67 14.22 -12.60 -2.79
CA HIS A 67 12.76 -12.54 -2.73
C HIS A 67 12.22 -11.23 -2.13
N THR A 68 13.06 -10.21 -2.01
CA THR A 68 12.64 -8.90 -1.52
C THR A 68 13.21 -7.76 -2.36
N VAL A 69 12.44 -6.70 -2.50
CA VAL A 69 12.85 -5.45 -3.15
C VAL A 69 12.56 -4.27 -2.24
N TRP A 70 13.49 -3.34 -2.19
CA TRP A 70 13.29 -2.04 -1.55
C TRP A 70 12.48 -1.13 -2.48
N ALA A 71 11.33 -0.67 -2.01
CA ALA A 71 10.54 0.33 -2.71
C ALA A 71 10.53 1.63 -1.88
N THR A 72 11.37 2.58 -2.29
CA THR A 72 11.59 3.85 -1.59
C THR A 72 10.58 4.91 -2.01
N SER A 73 10.14 5.75 -1.07
CA SER A 73 9.29 6.92 -1.29
C SER A 73 7.99 6.61 -2.05
N LYS A 74 7.34 5.50 -1.70
CA LYS A 74 6.08 5.07 -2.33
C LYS A 74 4.89 5.71 -1.65
N VAL A 75 3.99 6.24 -2.47
CA VAL A 75 2.78 6.94 -2.05
C VAL A 75 1.63 5.96 -1.85
N TYR A 76 0.74 6.29 -0.92
CA TYR A 76 -0.49 5.54 -0.73
C TYR A 76 -1.53 5.88 -1.81
N SER A 77 -2.21 4.89 -2.35
CA SER A 77 -3.36 5.11 -3.27
C SER A 77 -4.41 4.02 -3.09
N GLU A 78 -5.67 4.39 -2.91
CA GLU A 78 -6.79 3.43 -2.89
C GLU A 78 -7.13 2.92 -4.30
N ASP A 79 -6.74 3.66 -5.34
CA ASP A 79 -7.00 3.32 -6.74
C ASP A 79 -6.03 2.26 -7.29
N LYS A 80 -5.05 1.84 -6.47
CA LYS A 80 -4.10 0.75 -6.75
C LYS A 80 -3.32 0.97 -8.04
N GLU A 81 -2.89 2.20 -8.26
CA GLU A 81 -2.06 2.54 -9.41
C GLU A 81 -0.68 1.86 -9.30
N PRO A 82 -0.06 1.43 -10.42
CA PRO A 82 1.29 0.87 -10.40
C PRO A 82 2.29 1.78 -9.67
N GLY A 83 3.10 1.19 -8.79
CA GLY A 83 4.08 1.93 -7.97
C GLY A 83 3.53 2.56 -6.71
N THR A 84 2.27 2.30 -6.37
CA THR A 84 1.64 2.75 -5.11
C THR A 84 1.45 1.58 -4.14
N TRP A 85 1.15 1.90 -2.88
CA TRP A 85 0.73 0.91 -1.90
C TRP A 85 -0.67 1.21 -1.37
N HIS A 86 -1.35 0.18 -0.90
CA HIS A 86 -2.67 0.30 -0.31
C HIS A 86 -2.85 -0.69 0.86
N ARG A 87 -3.86 -0.42 1.70
CA ARG A 87 -4.24 -1.36 2.75
C ARG A 87 -4.90 -2.59 2.14
N ARG A 88 -4.89 -3.70 2.88
CA ARG A 88 -5.87 -4.75 2.67
C ARG A 88 -7.23 -4.20 3.10
N LEU A 89 -8.13 -3.95 2.16
CA LEU A 89 -9.53 -3.68 2.50
C LEU A 89 -10.05 -4.88 3.30
N ALA A 90 -10.62 -4.63 4.47
CA ALA A 90 -11.38 -5.66 5.17
C ALA A 90 -12.58 -6.01 4.27
N VAL A 91 -12.61 -7.24 3.77
CA VAL A 91 -13.80 -7.76 3.11
C VAL A 91 -14.85 -7.94 4.21
N GLY A 92 -15.79 -7.00 4.33
CA GLY A 92 -16.86 -7.10 5.33
C GLY A 92 -17.33 -5.78 5.92
N ALA A 93 -17.82 -4.87 5.09
CA ALA A 93 -18.82 -3.88 5.51
C ALA A 93 -19.78 -3.66 4.35
N ILE A 94 -20.62 -4.67 4.07
CA ILE A 94 -21.87 -4.41 3.36
C ILE A 94 -22.67 -3.53 4.32
N ALA A 95 -22.75 -2.24 4.02
CA ALA A 95 -23.71 -1.35 4.66
C ALA A 95 -25.11 -1.85 4.27
N VAL A 96 -25.71 -2.69 5.12
CA VAL A 96 -27.14 -2.97 5.03
C VAL A 96 -27.81 -1.66 5.45
N GLY A 97 -28.30 -0.91 4.46
CA GLY A 97 -29.00 0.34 4.70
C GLY A 97 -30.16 0.10 5.65
N LEU A 98 -30.10 0.71 6.83
CA LEU A 98 -31.26 0.93 7.68
C LEU A 98 -32.18 1.91 6.93
N GLY A 99 -33.09 1.35 6.14
CA GLY A 99 -34.25 2.08 5.66
C GLY A 99 -35.10 2.46 6.86
N SER A 100 -35.07 3.74 7.20
CA SER A 100 -36.05 4.34 8.10
C SER A 100 -37.42 4.27 7.42
N ILE A 101 -38.24 3.31 7.78
CA ILE A 101 -39.68 3.35 7.51
C ILE A 101 -40.26 4.34 8.51
N VAL A 102 -40.60 5.53 8.00
CA VAL A 102 -41.49 6.47 8.66
C VAL A 102 -42.91 5.92 8.53
N ASN A 103 -43.58 5.73 9.67
CA ASN A 103 -45.04 5.68 9.77
C ASN A 103 -45.46 6.83 10.66
#